data_AF-A0AAT9HIB8-F1
#
_entry.id   AF-A0AAT9HIB8-F1
#
_cell.length_a   1.000
_cell.length_b   1.000
_cell.length_c   1.000
_cell.angle_alpha   90.00
_cell.angle_beta   90.00
_cell.angle_gamma   90.00
#
_symmetry.space_group_name_H-M   'P 1'
#
loop_
_entity.id
_entity.type
_entity.pdbx_description
1 polymer ?
#
loop_
_entity_poly.entity_id
_entity_poly.type
_entity_poly.pdbx_seq_one_letter_code
_entity_poly.pdbx_strand_id
1 'polypeptide(L)' 'MTGLRYVYAVCRPYGKPLQAQLTGVGGDPPRLLAHRGLVAVVSHVDEADFAEDPLRAHLEDLDWLTAVARAHQG' A
#
# COMPACT_ATOMS: atom_id res chain seq x y z
N MET A 1 -13.12 -1.84 -10.00
CA MET A 1 -11.91 -2.00 -9.16
C MET A 1 -12.32 -1.89 -7.69
N THR A 2 -13.00 -2.91 -7.19
CA THR A 2 -13.39 -3.05 -5.79
C THR A 2 -12.24 -3.72 -5.01
N GLY A 3 -12.07 -3.37 -3.74
CA GLY A 3 -10.98 -3.85 -2.89
C GLY A 3 -10.20 -2.70 -2.23
N LEU A 4 -9.70 -2.96 -1.02
CA LEU A 4 -8.89 -2.01 -0.24
C LEU A 4 -7.52 -1.76 -0.88
N ARG A 5 -6.96 -0.59 -0.56
CA ARG A 5 -5.66 -0.15 -1.07
C ARG A 5 -4.80 0.39 0.05
N TYR A 6 -3.55 -0.05 0.07
CA TYR A 6 -2.52 0.57 0.88
C TYR A 6 -1.97 1.79 0.13
N VAL A 7 -1.92 2.96 0.78
CA VAL A 7 -1.38 4.20 0.18
C VAL A 7 0.00 4.47 0.76
N TYR A 8 1.01 4.50 -0.11
CA TYR A 8 2.41 4.77 0.29
C TYR A 8 2.72 6.26 0.31
N ALA A 9 2.21 6.98 -0.69
CA ALA A 9 2.47 8.40 -0.86
C ALA A 9 1.36 9.05 -1.67
N VAL A 10 1.18 10.36 -1.45
CA VAL A 10 0.39 11.25 -2.30
C VAL A 10 1.26 12.43 -2.67
N CYS A 11 1.39 12.70 -3.97
CA CYS A 11 2.28 13.73 -4.48
C CYS A 11 1.73 14.40 -5.74
N ARG A 12 2.42 15.44 -6.21
CA ARG A 12 2.18 15.99 -7.55
C ARG A 12 2.77 15.04 -8.60
N PRO A 13 2.28 15.07 -9.86
CA PRO A 13 2.85 14.25 -10.93
C PRO A 13 4.34 14.51 -11.09
N TYR A 14 5.13 13.44 -10.99
CA TYR A 14 6.55 13.45 -11.34
C TYR A 14 6.74 12.79 -12.70
N GLY A 15 7.65 13.32 -13.52
CA GLY A 15 7.93 12.78 -14.86
C GLY A 15 8.73 11.48 -14.87
N LYS A 16 9.12 10.95 -13.71
CA LYS A 16 9.86 9.68 -13.61
C LYS A 16 8.88 8.52 -13.41
N PRO A 17 9.02 7.41 -14.15
CA PRO A 17 8.17 6.24 -13.98
C PRO A 17 8.40 5.59 -12.62
N LEU A 18 7.35 4.95 -12.09
CA LEU A 18 7.46 4.10 -10.91
C LEU A 18 8.32 2.87 -11.24
N GLN A 19 9.22 2.51 -10.32
CA GLN A 19 10.12 1.37 -10.52
C GLN A 19 9.34 0.05 -10.53
N ALA A 20 9.46 -0.71 -11.60
CA ALA A 20 8.68 -1.93 -11.83
C ALA A 20 9.06 -3.11 -10.90
N GLN A 21 10.18 -3.02 -10.18
CA GLN A 21 10.73 -4.10 -9.36
C GLN A 21 10.30 -4.02 -7.89
N LEU A 22 9.54 -2.99 -7.50
CA LEU A 22 9.10 -2.81 -6.13
C LEU A 22 7.98 -3.80 -5.79
N THR A 23 8.11 -4.45 -4.64
CA THR A 23 7.03 -5.24 -4.03
C THR A 23 6.48 -4.44 -2.85
N GLY A 24 5.18 -4.23 -2.82
CA GLY A 24 4.53 -3.52 -1.73
C GLY A 24 4.01 -4.45 -0.64
N VAL A 25 3.55 -3.86 0.46
CA VAL A 25 2.54 -4.44 1.37
C VAL A 25 1.49 -5.26 0.59
N GLY A 26 1.26 -6.49 1.04
CA GLY A 26 0.37 -7.47 0.39
C GLY A 26 1.04 -8.28 -0.72
N GLY A 27 2.34 -8.08 -0.97
CA GLY A 27 3.08 -8.75 -2.06
C GLY A 27 2.75 -8.19 -3.45
N ASP A 28 1.85 -7.20 -3.52
CA ASP A 28 1.31 -6.68 -4.76
C ASP A 28 2.14 -5.46 -5.20
N PRO A 29 2.59 -5.37 -6.46
CA PRO A 29 3.47 -4.30 -6.91
C PRO A 29 2.74 -2.95 -6.89
N PRO A 30 3.35 -1.87 -6.37
CA PRO A 30 2.72 -0.56 -6.33
C PRO A 30 2.39 -0.01 -7.73
N ARG A 31 1.32 0.78 -7.82
CA ARG A 31 0.77 1.37 -9.04
C ARG A 31 0.45 2.84 -8.79
N LEU A 32 0.45 3.64 -9.85
CA LEU A 32 0.07 5.06 -9.79
C LEU A 32 -1.43 5.22 -10.00
N LEU A 33 -2.09 5.93 -9.09
CA LEU A 33 -3.48 6.35 -9.19
C LEU A 33 -3.53 7.87 -9.34
N ALA A 34 -3.83 8.36 -10.55
CA ALA A 34 -3.95 9.79 -10.81
C ALA A 34 -5.36 10.30 -10.49
N HIS A 35 -5.45 11.42 -9.78
CA HIS A 35 -6.73 12.08 -9.48
C HIS A 35 -6.53 13.58 -9.28
N ARG A 36 -7.26 14.40 -10.06
CA ARG A 36 -7.33 15.87 -9.89
C ARG A 36 -5.97 16.57 -9.72
N GLY A 37 -4.99 16.22 -10.55
CA GLY A 37 -3.65 16.83 -10.51
C GLY A 37 -2.75 16.31 -9.38
N LEU A 38 -3.16 15.27 -8.67
CA LEU A 38 -2.36 14.50 -7.73
C LEU A 38 -2.18 13.07 -8.23
N VAL A 39 -1.17 12.41 -7.69
CA VAL A 39 -0.89 10.99 -7.88
C VAL A 39 -0.74 10.34 -6.52
N ALA A 40 -1.46 9.24 -6.30
CA ALA A 40 -1.23 8.34 -5.18
C ALA A 40 -0.44 7.12 -5.65
N VAL A 41 0.53 6.68 -4.84
CA VAL A 41 1.21 5.40 -5.03
C VAL A 41 0.48 4.38 -4.15
N VAL A 42 -0.07 3.34 -4.78
CA VAL A 42 -0.96 2.37 -4.11
C VAL A 42 -0.70 0.93 -4.52
N SER A 43 -0.95 -0.02 -3.63
CA SER A 43 -1.06 -1.46 -3.93
C SER A 43 -2.42 -1.98 -3.44
N HIS A 44 -2.85 -3.15 -3.93
CA HIS A 44 -4.01 -3.82 -3.33
C HIS A 44 -3.57 -4.57 -2.08
N VAL A 45 -4.50 -4.68 -1.13
CA VAL A 45 -4.34 -5.48 0.08
C VAL A 45 -5.62 -6.26 0.33
N ASP A 46 -5.51 -7.38 1.02
CA ASP A 46 -6.66 -8.20 1.36
C ASP A 46 -7.50 -7.53 2.46
N GLU A 47 -8.83 -7.57 2.30
CA GLU A 47 -9.77 -7.12 3.31
C GLU A 47 -9.70 -7.98 4.58
N ALA A 48 -9.35 -9.26 4.45
CA ALA A 48 -9.18 -10.17 5.58
C ALA A 48 -8.12 -9.69 6.58
N ASP A 49 -7.16 -8.88 6.13
CA ASP A 49 -6.07 -8.34 6.96
C ASP A 49 -6.20 -6.82 7.20
N PHE A 50 -6.73 -6.06 6.23
CA PHE A 50 -6.69 -4.60 6.25
C PHE A 50 -8.04 -3.91 6.42
N ALA A 51 -9.15 -4.65 6.53
CA ALA A 51 -10.41 -4.06 7.00
C ALA A 51 -10.27 -3.62 8.47
N GLU A 52 -11.16 -2.72 8.92
CA GLU A 52 -11.01 -2.05 10.22
C GLU A 52 -10.81 -3.01 11.41
N ASP A 53 -11.68 -4.01 11.55
CA ASP A 53 -11.63 -4.95 12.67
C ASP A 53 -10.41 -5.89 12.60
N PRO A 54 -10.11 -6.57 11.46
CA PRO A 54 -8.89 -7.35 11.34
C PRO A 54 -7.61 -6.53 11.51
N LEU A 55 -7.55 -5.33 10.95
CA LEU A 55 -6.40 -4.45 11.10
C LEU A 55 -6.17 -4.10 12.57
N ARG A 56 -7.23 -3.79 13.31
CA ARG A 56 -7.13 -3.50 14.75
C ARG A 56 -6.57 -4.70 15.52
N ALA A 57 -6.99 -5.92 15.19
CA ALA A 57 -6.45 -7.12 15.82
C ALA A 57 -4.96 -7.32 15.49
N HIS A 58 -4.58 -7.13 14.22
CA HIS A 58 -3.21 -7.24 13.75
C HIS A 58 -2.26 -6.18 14.32
N LEU A 59 -2.77 -5.01 14.73
CA LEU A 59 -1.93 -3.99 15.40
C LEU A 59 -1.37 -4.46 16.74
N GLU A 60 -1.98 -5.45 17.37
CA GLU A 60 -1.47 -6.08 18.61
C GLU A 60 -0.47 -7.22 18.34
N ASP A 61 -0.30 -7.62 17.07
CA ASP A 61 0.70 -8.59 16.62
C ASP A 61 1.95 -7.86 16.10
N LEU A 62 3.00 -7.81 16.92
CA LEU A 62 4.25 -7.12 16.59
C LEU A 62 5.02 -7.77 15.43
N ASP A 63 4.89 -9.09 15.23
CA ASP A 63 5.57 -9.79 14.14
C ASP A 63 4.90 -9.43 12.81
N TRP A 64 3.57 -9.45 12.78
CA TRP A 64 2.80 -8.98 11.62
C TRP A 64 3.07 -7.50 11.33
N LEU A 65 3.02 -6.64 12.35
CA LEU A 65 3.25 -5.20 12.19
C LEU A 65 4.65 -4.91 11.65
N THR A 66 5.66 -5.64 12.12
CA THR A 66 7.04 -5.54 11.63
C THR A 66 7.15 -5.96 10.17
N ALA A 67 6.49 -7.05 9.78
CA ALA A 67 6.48 -7.51 8.39
C ALA A 67 5.84 -6.48 7.45
N VAL A 68 4.68 -5.92 7.83
CA VAL A 68 3.99 -4.87 7.05
C VAL A 68 4.83 -3.60 6.98
N ALA A 69 5.45 -3.17 8.08
CA ALA A 69 6.30 -1.99 8.11
C ALA A 69 7.53 -2.13 7.19
N ARG A 70 8.16 -3.31 7.17
CA ARG A 70 9.26 -3.60 6.23
C ARG A 70 8.79 -3.60 4.79
N ALA A 71 7.64 -4.22 4.51
CA ALA A 71 7.04 -4.23 3.17
C ALA A 71 6.58 -2.84 2.71
N HIS A 72 6.35 -1.89 3.63
CA HIS A 72 6.09 -0.49 3.30
C HIS A 72 7.34 0.23 2.77
N GLN A 73 8.52 -0.11 3.30
CA GLN A 73 9.76 0.61 3.05
C GLN A 73 10.47 0.19 1.76
N GLY A 74 10.24 -1.06 1.30
CA GLY A 74 10.85 -1.61 0.09
C GLY A 74 12.28 -2.10 0.32
#